data_AF-A0A348WF78-F1
#
_entry.id   AF-A0A348WF78-F1
#
_cell.length_a   1.000
_cell.length_b   1.000
_cell.length_c   1.000
_cell.angle_alpha   90.00
_cell.angle_beta   90.00
_cell.angle_gamma   90.00
#
_symmetry.space_group_name_H-M   'P 1'
#
loop_
_entity.id
_entity.type
_entity.pdbx_description
1 polymer ?
#
loop_
_entity_poly.entity_id
_entity_poly.type
_entity_poly.pdbx_seq_one_letter_code
_entity_poly.pdbx_strand_id
1 'polypeptide(L)'
;MTVTVAMLIKYENERKAEMLDQASDRAEVSRNAVAAMGGRLLHAFGTCGEYDMLFIYEMPDMATVAANMHLAEATGMARYHKVIPLFSNEDFVASQVKAGELRDSYKAVAQS
;
A
#
# COMPACT_ATOMS: atom_id res chain seq x y z
N MET A 1 -3.10 10.74 -13.77
CA MET A 1 -2.51 10.99 -12.45
C MET A 1 -2.37 9.64 -11.78
N THR A 2 -1.18 9.26 -11.33
CA THR A 2 -0.97 7.99 -10.61
C THR A 2 -1.23 8.17 -9.11
N VAL A 3 -1.45 7.08 -8.40
CA VAL A 3 -1.50 7.05 -6.94
C VAL A 3 -0.23 6.43 -6.39
N THR A 4 0.32 6.99 -5.32
CA THR A 4 1.44 6.39 -4.59
C THR A 4 0.90 5.74 -3.33
N VAL A 5 1.31 4.51 -3.05
CA VAL A 5 0.85 3.77 -1.87
C VAL A 5 2.03 3.13 -1.15
N ALA A 6 1.97 3.14 0.19
CA ALA A 6 2.72 2.22 1.01
C ALA A 6 1.86 0.99 1.29
N MET A 7 2.42 -0.19 1.10
CA MET A 7 1.74 -1.47 1.31
C MET A 7 2.56 -2.36 2.22
N LEU A 8 1.95 -2.79 3.31
CA LEU A 8 2.47 -3.83 4.17
C LEU A 8 1.74 -5.14 3.86
N ILE A 9 2.47 -6.24 3.81
CA ILE A 9 1.92 -7.59 3.58
C ILE A 9 2.41 -8.55 4.65
N LYS A 10 1.49 -9.41 5.10
CA LYS A 10 1.78 -10.60 5.87
C LYS A 10 1.54 -11.80 4.97
N TYR A 11 2.56 -12.65 4.80
CA TYR A 11 2.41 -13.86 4.00
C TYR A 11 1.56 -14.91 4.73
N GLU A 12 0.93 -15.79 3.96
CA GLU A 12 0.39 -17.03 4.52
C GLU A 12 1.50 -17.95 5.05
N ASN A 13 1.14 -18.81 6.00
CA ASN A 13 2.10 -19.71 6.64
C ASN A 13 2.69 -20.72 5.64
N GLU A 14 1.84 -21.28 4.78
CA GLU A 14 2.23 -22.20 3.71
C GLU A 14 3.18 -21.49 2.74
N ARG A 15 2.88 -20.24 2.40
CA ARG A 15 3.75 -19.45 1.53
C ARG A 15 5.11 -19.17 2.16
N LYS A 16 5.16 -18.94 3.47
CA LYS A 16 6.43 -18.80 4.21
C LYS A 16 7.23 -20.11 4.20
N ALA A 17 6.58 -21.27 4.36
CA ALA A 17 7.26 -22.56 4.30
C ALA A 17 7.90 -22.79 2.92
N GLU A 18 7.16 -22.55 1.85
CA GLU A 18 7.69 -22.63 0.48
C GLU A 18 8.89 -21.70 0.24
N MET A 19 8.88 -20.50 0.84
CA MET A 19 9.99 -19.54 0.76
C MET A 19 11.25 -20.01 1.50
N LEU A 20 11.12 -20.90 2.49
CA LEU A 20 12.26 -21.53 3.16
C LEU A 20 12.89 -22.62 2.28
N ASP A 21 12.06 -23.36 1.55
CA ASP A 21 12.52 -24.39 0.62
C ASP A 21 13.14 -23.77 -0.65
N GLN A 22 12.57 -22.65 -1.12
CA GLN A 22 13.03 -21.94 -2.31
C GLN A 22 13.04 -20.42 -2.08
N ALA A 23 14.16 -19.92 -1.57
CA ALA A 23 14.39 -18.50 -1.40
C ALA A 23 14.38 -17.76 -2.76
N SER A 24 13.79 -16.57 -2.79
CA SER A 24 13.73 -15.72 -3.99
C SER A 24 13.80 -14.24 -3.61
N ASP A 25 14.28 -13.39 -4.54
CA ASP A 25 14.22 -11.94 -4.38
C ASP A 25 12.75 -11.47 -4.46
N ARG A 26 12.19 -11.16 -3.31
CA ARG A 26 10.80 -10.70 -3.20
C ARG A 26 10.59 -9.31 -3.78
N ALA A 27 11.63 -8.48 -3.84
CA ALA A 27 11.54 -7.18 -4.48
C ALA A 27 11.41 -7.33 -5.99
N GLU A 28 12.10 -8.30 -6.61
CA GLU A 28 11.95 -8.62 -8.04
C GLU A 28 10.55 -9.14 -8.36
N VAL A 29 10.04 -10.10 -7.58
CA VAL A 29 8.69 -10.64 -7.75
C VAL A 29 7.63 -9.54 -7.67
N SER A 30 7.72 -8.67 -6.67
CA SER A 30 6.80 -7.53 -6.55
C SER A 30 6.96 -6.51 -7.68
N ARG A 31 8.19 -6.30 -8.19
CA ARG A 31 8.44 -5.40 -9.33
C ARG A 31 7.67 -5.86 -10.56
N ASN A 32 7.75 -7.16 -10.86
CA ASN A 32 7.08 -7.76 -12.02
C ASN A 32 5.56 -7.70 -11.88
N ALA A 33 5.03 -7.99 -10.69
CA ALA A 33 3.59 -7.89 -10.42
C ALA A 33 3.08 -6.45 -10.59
N VAL A 34 3.77 -5.46 -9.99
CA VAL A 34 3.41 -4.05 -10.10
C VAL A 34 3.50 -3.56 -11.55
N ALA A 35 4.55 -3.92 -12.28
CA ALA A 35 4.72 -3.55 -13.69
C ALA A 35 3.65 -4.16 -14.61
N ALA A 36 3.24 -5.40 -14.36
CA ALA A 36 2.18 -6.08 -15.13
C ALA A 36 0.83 -5.35 -15.06
N MET A 37 0.61 -4.56 -14.01
CA MET A 37 -0.59 -3.74 -13.83
C MET A 37 -0.35 -2.25 -14.17
N GLY A 38 0.72 -1.93 -14.90
CA GLY A 38 1.05 -0.58 -15.33
C GLY A 38 1.59 0.34 -14.22
N GLY A 39 2.01 -0.24 -13.09
CA GLY A 39 2.60 0.49 -11.97
C GLY A 39 4.13 0.51 -11.98
N ARG A 40 4.70 1.13 -10.95
CA ARG A 40 6.15 1.21 -10.74
C ARG A 40 6.50 1.02 -9.27
N LEU A 41 7.31 0.00 -8.95
CA LEU A 41 7.84 -0.20 -7.60
C LEU A 41 8.95 0.81 -7.31
N LEU A 42 8.80 1.60 -6.24
CA LEU A 42 9.80 2.59 -5.80
C LEU A 42 10.78 1.96 -4.81
N HIS A 43 10.24 1.30 -3.79
CA HIS A 43 11.00 0.72 -2.70
C HIS A 43 10.40 -0.60 -2.23
N ALA A 44 11.25 -1.51 -1.77
CA ALA A 44 10.86 -2.78 -1.19
C ALA A 44 11.78 -3.10 -0.01
N PHE A 45 11.20 -3.47 1.12
CA PHE A 45 11.90 -3.79 2.35
C PHE A 45 11.32 -5.07 2.95
N GLY A 46 12.19 -5.93 3.48
CA GLY A 46 11.77 -6.96 4.44
C GLY A 46 11.49 -6.32 5.79
N THR A 47 10.44 -6.78 6.47
CA THR A 47 10.10 -6.35 7.83
C THR A 47 10.00 -7.56 8.75
N CYS A 48 10.12 -7.35 10.06
CA CYS A 48 9.91 -8.37 11.07
C CYS A 48 8.97 -7.82 12.15
N GLY A 49 7.93 -8.60 12.49
CA GLY A 49 6.85 -8.18 13.38
C GLY A 49 5.49 -8.50 12.79
N GLU A 50 4.57 -7.53 12.85
CA GLU A 50 3.19 -7.68 12.37
C GLU A 50 3.11 -8.00 10.87
N TYR A 51 4.06 -7.52 10.06
CA TYR A 51 4.13 -7.72 8.61
C TYR A 51 5.51 -8.26 8.22
N ASP A 52 5.58 -8.93 7.05
CA ASP A 52 6.82 -9.52 6.52
C ASP A 52 7.51 -8.64 5.48
N MET A 53 6.77 -7.77 4.78
CA MET A 53 7.34 -6.84 3.79
C MET A 53 6.62 -5.50 3.81
N LEU A 54 7.36 -4.45 3.43
CA LEU A 54 6.87 -3.11 3.09
C LEU A 54 7.25 -2.78 1.64
N PHE A 55 6.29 -2.34 0.85
CA PHE A 55 6.49 -1.83 -0.50
C PHE A 55 5.99 -0.39 -0.60
N ILE A 56 6.71 0.44 -1.36
CA ILE A 56 6.22 1.75 -1.78
C ILE A 56 6.20 1.73 -3.31
N TYR A 57 5.04 1.98 -3.91
CA TYR A 57 4.87 1.89 -5.36
C TYR A 57 3.82 2.87 -5.88
N GLU A 58 3.93 3.16 -7.17
CA GLU A 58 2.96 3.93 -7.95
C GLU A 58 2.06 3.00 -8.74
N MET A 59 0.78 3.34 -8.83
CA MET A 59 -0.23 2.65 -9.66
C MET A 59 -1.05 3.65 -10.47
N PRO A 60 -1.72 3.21 -11.56
CA PRO A 60 -2.63 4.06 -12.32
C PRO A 60 -3.75 4.68 -11.45
N ASP A 61 -4.36 3.88 -10.57
CA ASP A 61 -5.43 4.30 -9.66
C ASP A 61 -5.61 3.31 -8.49
N MET A 62 -6.50 3.65 -7.55
CA MET A 62 -6.82 2.79 -6.41
C MET A 62 -7.58 1.52 -6.78
N ALA A 63 -8.30 1.48 -7.91
CA ALA A 63 -8.96 0.26 -8.36
C ALA A 63 -7.93 -0.79 -8.78
N THR A 64 -6.84 -0.35 -9.41
CA THR A 64 -5.70 -1.19 -9.79
C THR A 64 -4.93 -1.66 -8.55
N VAL A 65 -4.78 -0.80 -7.53
CA VAL A 65 -4.24 -1.22 -6.21
C VAL A 65 -5.11 -2.32 -5.60
N ALA A 66 -6.43 -2.15 -5.58
CA ALA A 66 -7.35 -3.15 -5.03
C ALA A 66 -7.35 -4.46 -5.83
N ALA A 67 -7.24 -4.40 -7.16
CA ALA A 67 -7.13 -5.59 -8.00
C ALA A 67 -5.88 -6.42 -7.65
N ASN A 68 -4.73 -5.77 -7.43
CA ASN A 68 -3.51 -6.46 -6.95
C ASN A 68 -3.76 -7.20 -5.64
N MET A 69 -4.50 -6.57 -4.73
CA MET A 69 -4.79 -7.10 -3.40
C MET A 69 -5.69 -8.33 -3.47
N HIS A 70 -6.79 -8.25 -4.21
CA HIS A 70 -7.66 -9.39 -4.44
C HIS A 70 -6.92 -10.58 -5.07
N LEU A 71 -5.99 -10.33 -5.99
CA LEU A 71 -5.18 -11.39 -6.58
C LEU A 71 -4.18 -11.98 -5.57
N ALA A 72 -3.52 -11.15 -4.75
CA ALA A 72 -2.60 -11.61 -3.72
C ALA A 72 -3.28 -12.47 -2.66
N GLU A 73 -4.50 -12.11 -2.26
CA GLU A 73 -5.32 -12.90 -1.33
C GLU A 73 -5.83 -14.19 -1.99
N ALA A 74 -6.44 -14.10 -3.17
CA ALA A 74 -7.03 -15.25 -3.86
C ALA A 74 -6.00 -16.33 -4.26
N THR A 75 -4.73 -15.95 -4.41
CA THR A 75 -3.62 -16.88 -4.72
C THR A 75 -2.93 -17.44 -3.48
N GLY A 76 -3.39 -17.10 -2.27
CA GLY A 76 -2.76 -17.52 -1.01
C GLY A 76 -1.39 -16.88 -0.77
N MET A 77 -1.05 -15.81 -1.47
CA MET A 77 0.20 -15.08 -1.25
C MET A 77 0.09 -14.27 0.05
N ALA A 78 -1.01 -13.54 0.25
CA ALA A 78 -1.19 -12.66 1.39
C ALA A 78 -2.24 -13.24 2.36
N ARG A 79 -1.90 -13.27 3.64
CA ARG A 79 -2.87 -13.49 4.73
C ARG A 79 -3.54 -12.19 5.16
N TYR A 80 -2.73 -11.14 5.28
CA TYR A 80 -3.18 -9.79 5.62
C TYR A 80 -2.38 -8.77 4.84
N HIS A 81 -3.01 -7.64 4.56
CA HIS A 81 -2.36 -6.48 3.97
C HIS A 81 -2.86 -5.19 4.58
N LYS A 82 -2.04 -4.14 4.52
CA LYS A 82 -2.42 -2.78 4.86
C LYS A 82 -1.95 -1.85 3.77
N VAL A 83 -2.90 -1.14 3.17
CA VAL A 83 -2.67 -0.17 2.12
C VAL A 83 -2.84 1.23 2.71
N ILE A 84 -1.83 2.07 2.51
CA ILE A 84 -1.80 3.46 2.97
C ILE A 84 -1.56 4.34 1.73
N PRO A 85 -2.61 5.03 1.23
CA PRO A 85 -2.43 6.05 0.21
C PRO A 85 -1.50 7.14 0.72
N LEU A 86 -0.49 7.50 -0.08
CA LEU A 86 0.46 8.55 0.23
C LEU A 86 0.13 9.79 -0.58
N PHE A 87 0.20 10.94 0.09
CA PHE A 87 0.08 12.26 -0.52
C PHE A 87 1.46 12.89 -0.65
N SER A 88 1.62 13.80 -1.61
CA SER A 88 2.79 14.67 -1.60
C SER A 88 2.80 15.52 -0.33
N ASN A 89 3.98 15.97 0.11
CA ASN A 89 4.05 16.88 1.25
C ASN A 89 3.32 18.21 0.96
N GLU A 90 3.30 18.64 -0.31
CA GLU A 90 2.54 19.81 -0.76
C GLU A 90 1.03 19.61 -0.58
N ASP A 91 0.49 18.48 -1.04
CA ASP A 91 -0.93 18.13 -0.84
C ASP A 91 -1.28 18.02 0.65
N PHE A 92 -0.35 17.49 1.46
CA PHE A 92 -0.52 17.41 2.91
C PHE A 92 -0.63 18.81 3.53
N VAL A 93 0.25 19.74 3.17
CA VAL A 93 0.16 21.14 3.61
C VAL A 93 -1.11 21.81 3.09
N ALA A 94 -1.47 21.61 1.82
CA ALA A 94 -2.69 22.14 1.24
C ALA A 94 -3.95 21.62 1.96
N SER A 95 -3.93 20.37 2.44
CA SER A 95 -5.01 19.80 3.25
C SER A 95 -5.18 20.52 4.60
N GLN A 96 -4.07 20.93 5.23
CA GLN A 96 -4.09 21.70 6.48
C GLN A 96 -4.67 23.09 6.28
N VAL A 97 -4.31 23.76 5.17
CA VAL A 97 -4.88 25.07 4.81
C VAL A 97 -6.40 24.95 4.63
N LYS A 98 -6.87 23.99 3.82
CA LYS A 98 -8.30 23.73 3.63
C LYS A 98 -9.03 23.43 4.94
N ALA A 99 -8.42 22.64 5.82
CA ALA A 99 -8.99 22.36 7.14
C ALA A 99 -9.08 23.62 8.02
N GLY A 100 -8.09 24.51 7.94
CA GLY A 100 -8.07 25.80 8.62
C GLY A 100 -9.21 26.72 8.17
N GLU A 101 -9.50 26.77 6.87
CA GLU A 101 -10.60 27.56 6.28
C GLU A 101 -11.98 27.07 6.72
N LEU A 102 -12.14 25.75 6.91
CA LEU A 102 -13.39 25.12 7.31
C LEU A 102 -13.57 24.96 8.83
N ARG A 103 -12.59 25.42 9.62
CA ARG A 103 -12.54 25.18 11.07
C ARG A 103 -13.80 25.65 11.80
N ASP A 104 -14.32 26.82 11.45
CA ASP A 104 -15.47 27.39 12.14
C ASP A 104 -16.79 26.72 11.74
N SER A 105 -16.87 26.13 10.54
CA SER A 105 -17.97 25.25 10.12
C SER A 105 -18.05 24.00 10.99
N TYR A 106 -16.91 23.44 11.40
CA TYR A 106 -16.87 22.25 12.26
C TYR A 106 -17.26 22.55 13.72
N LYS A 107 -16.94 23.74 14.23
CA LYS A 107 -17.36 24.17 15.58
C LYS A 107 -18.88 24.30 15.69
N ALA A 108 -19.55 24.76 14.64
CA ALA A 108 -21.00 24.89 14.62
C ALA A 108 -21.71 23.52 14.70
N VAL A 109 -21.14 22.49 14.06
CA VAL A 109 -21.66 21.11 14.10
C VAL A 109 -21.37 20.42 15.44
N ALA A 110 -20.23 20.70 16.08
CA ALA A 110 -19.90 20.11 17.39
C ALA A 110 -20.73 20.68 18.56
N GLN A 111 -21.45 21.79 18.34
CA GLN A 111 -22.29 22.45 19.34
C GLN A 111 -23.79 22.15 19.15
N SER A 112 -24.16 21.44 18.09
CA SER A 112 -25.53 20.95 17.83
C SER A 112 -25.71 19.52 18.31
#